data_AF-A0A4V1UXA6-F1
#
_entry.id   AF-A0A4V1UXA6-F1
#
_cell.length_a   1.000
_cell.length_b   1.000
_cell.length_c   1.000
_cell.angle_alpha   90.00
_cell.angle_beta   90.00
_cell.angle_gamma   90.00
#
_symmetry.space_group_name_H-M   'P 1'
#
loop_
_entity.id
_entity.type
_entity.pdbx_description
1 polymer ?
#
loop_
_entity_poly.entity_id
_entity_poly.type
_entity_poly.pdbx_seq_one_letter_code
_entity_poly.pdbx_strand_id
1 'polypeptide(L)' 'MPVDKGSPANFCNPDTYTFGYLATLTSKGKDDETKDYQWWADWWAKNNEKLFWNKEKGVFEVQQ' A
#
# COMPACT_ATOMS: atom_id res chain seq x y z
N MET A 1 -17.02 5.14 -4.96
CA MET A 1 -16.07 4.44 -5.85
C MET A 1 -16.86 3.55 -6.79
N PRO A 2 -16.39 3.28 -8.02
CA PRO A 2 -17.07 2.36 -8.95
C PRO A 2 -17.20 0.99 -8.28
N VAL A 3 -18.40 0.41 -8.33
CA VAL A 3 -18.69 -0.89 -7.69
C VAL A 3 -18.11 -2.05 -8.50
N ASP A 4 -17.88 -1.81 -9.80
CA ASP A 4 -17.40 -2.81 -10.75
C ASP A 4 -15.87 -2.73 -10.90
N LYS A 5 -15.18 -3.80 -10.50
CA LYS A 5 -13.71 -3.95 -10.59
C LYS A 5 -13.20 -3.87 -12.05
N GLY A 6 -14.03 -4.20 -13.05
CA GLY A 6 -13.68 -4.13 -14.47
C GLY A 6 -13.88 -2.75 -15.10
N SER A 7 -14.40 -1.77 -14.35
CA SER A 7 -14.70 -0.45 -14.88
C SER A 7 -13.42 0.29 -15.30
N PRO A 8 -13.36 0.87 -16.51
CA PRO A 8 -12.27 1.74 -16.92
C PRO A 8 -12.06 2.94 -15.99
N ALA A 9 -13.09 3.34 -15.23
CA ALA A 9 -12.99 4.38 -14.21
C ALA A 9 -12.02 4.03 -13.07
N ASN A 10 -11.70 2.74 -12.86
CA ASN A 10 -10.71 2.30 -11.88
C ASN A 10 -9.28 2.67 -12.31
N PHE A 11 -9.00 2.86 -13.60
CA PHE A 11 -7.71 3.34 -14.08
C PHE A 11 -7.46 4.82 -13.72
N CYS A 12 -8.52 5.56 -13.40
CA CYS A 12 -8.43 6.92 -12.87
C CYS A 12 -8.50 6.94 -11.34
N ASN A 13 -8.57 5.78 -10.68
CA ASN A 13 -8.61 5.71 -9.23
C ASN A 13 -7.17 5.78 -8.67
N PRO A 14 -6.76 6.91 -8.07
CA PRO A 14 -5.41 7.05 -7.52
C PRO A 14 -5.13 6.00 -6.44
N ASP A 15 -6.15 5.53 -5.74
CA ASP A 15 -6.05 4.57 -4.65
C ASP A 15 -5.50 3.22 -5.11
N THR A 16 -5.99 2.69 -6.25
CA THR A 16 -5.58 1.38 -6.77
C THR A 16 -4.09 1.34 -7.10
N TYR A 17 -3.55 2.42 -7.68
CA TYR A 17 -2.13 2.50 -8.01
C TYR A 17 -1.27 2.85 -6.79
N THR A 18 -1.78 3.72 -5.91
CA THR A 18 -1.08 4.16 -4.71
C THR A 18 -0.88 3.00 -3.73
N PHE A 19 -1.91 2.17 -3.50
CA PHE A 19 -1.80 1.03 -2.59
C PHE A 19 -0.96 -0.10 -3.16
N GLY A 20 -1.05 -0.38 -4.47
CA GLY A 20 -0.16 -1.33 -5.12
C GLY A 20 1.32 -0.92 -5.03
N TYR A 21 1.60 0.38 -5.17
CA TYR A 21 2.94 0.94 -5.01
C TYR A 21 3.43 0.84 -3.56
N LEU A 22 2.63 1.26 -2.58
CA LEU A 22 2.98 1.19 -1.15
C LEU A 22 3.17 -0.26 -0.68
N ALA A 23 2.31 -1.18 -1.15
CA ALA A 23 2.43 -2.60 -0.86
C ALA A 23 3.74 -3.20 -1.39
N THR A 24 4.13 -2.80 -2.60
CA THR A 24 5.40 -3.21 -3.22
C THR A 24 6.59 -2.63 -2.46
N LEU A 25 6.51 -1.36 -2.06
CA LEU A 25 7.58 -0.68 -1.33
C LEU A 25 7.78 -1.19 0.10
N THR A 26 6.76 -1.78 0.73
CA THR A 26 6.81 -2.16 2.16
C THR A 26 6.68 -3.66 2.40
N SER A 27 6.63 -4.47 1.34
CA SER A 27 6.34 -5.92 1.40
C SER A 27 5.04 -6.28 2.13
N LYS A 28 4.11 -5.34 2.35
CA LYS A 28 2.90 -5.54 3.16
C LYS A 28 1.68 -6.06 2.40
N GLY A 29 1.82 -6.45 1.15
CA GLY A 29 0.81 -7.26 0.47
C GLY A 29 0.50 -6.77 -0.92
N LYS A 30 1.28 -7.24 -1.89
CA LYS A 30 0.90 -7.16 -3.30
C LYS A 30 -0.53 -7.67 -3.56
N ASP A 31 -1.09 -8.49 -2.65
CA ASP A 31 -2.33 -9.24 -2.86
C ASP A 31 -3.34 -9.17 -1.70
N ASP A 32 -3.16 -8.28 -0.71
CA ASP A 32 -4.12 -8.17 0.40
C ASP A 32 -5.20 -7.11 0.11
N GLU A 33 -6.24 -7.54 -0.62
CA GLU A 33 -7.40 -6.71 -0.98
C GLU A 33 -8.20 -6.21 0.26
N THR A 34 -7.91 -6.69 1.47
CA THR A 34 -8.58 -6.22 2.70
C THR A 34 -8.03 -4.90 3.22
N LYS A 35 -6.89 -4.44 2.69
CA LYS A 35 -6.23 -3.18 3.09
C LYS A 35 -6.70 -2.03 2.21
N ASP A 36 -7.75 -1.36 2.67
CA ASP A 36 -8.24 -0.14 2.05
C ASP A 36 -7.39 1.10 2.40
N TYR A 37 -7.84 2.26 1.94
CA TYR A 37 -7.17 3.54 2.18
C TYR A 37 -7.04 3.88 3.66
N GLN A 38 -8.03 3.52 4.48
CA GLN A 38 -8.04 3.84 5.90
C GLN A 38 -7.00 2.99 6.63
N TRP A 39 -6.88 1.71 6.27
CA TRP A 39 -5.83 0.86 6.79
C TRP A 39 -4.44 1.41 6.47
N TRP A 40 -4.20 1.86 5.23
CA TRP A 40 -2.92 2.44 4.83
C TRP A 40 -2.60 3.74 5.55
N ALA A 41 -3.59 4.62 5.74
CA ALA A 41 -3.43 5.85 6.51
C ALA A 41 -3.04 5.55 7.97
N ASP A 42 -3.76 4.63 8.62
CA ASP A 42 -3.51 4.24 10.01
C ASP A 42 -2.15 3.55 10.16
N TRP A 43 -1.80 2.69 9.22
CA TRP A 43 -0.51 2.01 9.20
C TRP A 43 0.63 3.01 9.03
N TRP A 44 0.50 3.96 8.10
CA TRP A 44 1.50 5.00 7.88
C TRP A 44 1.68 5.87 9.13
N ALA A 45 0.59 6.35 9.73
CA ALA A 45 0.64 7.16 10.95
C ALA A 45 1.38 6.46 12.10
N LYS A 46 1.23 5.13 12.23
CA LYS A 46 1.87 4.34 13.29
C LYS A 46 3.33 4.00 13.03
N ASN A 47 3.74 3.89 11.76
CA ASN A 47 5.00 3.23 11.41
C ASN A 47 5.99 4.11 10.64
N ASN A 48 5.58 5.24 10.07
CA ASN A 48 6.42 6.02 9.14
C ASN A 48 7.81 6.37 9.70
N GLU A 49 7.89 6.77 10.98
CA GLU A 49 9.16 7.13 11.63
C GLU A 49 10.07 5.93 11.91
N LYS A 50 9.52 4.72 11.88
CA LYS A 50 10.22 3.45 12.13
C LYS A 50 10.57 2.74 10.83
N LEU A 51 10.26 3.33 9.67
CA LEU A 51 10.58 2.72 8.38
C LEU A 51 12.06 2.85 8.10
N PHE A 52 12.71 1.71 7.83
CA PHE A 52 14.07 1.66 7.36
C PHE A 52 14.14 0.89 6.04
N TRP A 53 15.04 1.32 5.15
CA TRP A 53 15.25 0.66 3.88
C TRP A 53 16.08 -0.61 4.07
N ASN A 54 15.48 -1.78 3.83
CA ASN A 54 16.19 -3.05 3.76
C ASN A 54 16.80 -3.22 2.37
N LYS A 55 18.12 -3.00 2.25
CA LYS A 55 18.85 -3.06 0.97
C LYS A 55 18.85 -4.45 0.34
N GLU A 56 18.84 -5.51 1.13
CA GLU A 56 18.86 -6.90 0.62
C GLU A 56 17.52 -7.28 0.00
N LYS A 57 16.42 -6.83 0.62
CA LYS A 57 15.06 -7.14 0.16
C LYS A 57 14.50 -6.11 -0.82
N GLY A 58 15.12 -4.93 -0.92
CA GLY A 58 14.65 -3.85 -1.79
C GLY A 58 13.28 -3.29 -1.36
N VAL A 59 13.01 -3.26 -0.05
CA VAL A 59 11.75 -2.76 0.53
C VAL A 59 11.99 -2.03 1.85
N PHE A 60 11.04 -1.19 2.26
CA PHE A 60 10.96 -0.62 3.59
C PHE A 60 10.38 -1.63 4.59
N GLU A 61 11.05 -1.78 5.72
CA GLU A 61 10.58 -2.58 6.85
C GLU A 61 10.36 -1.68 8.06
N VAL A 62 9.45 -2.10 8.95
CA VAL A 62 9.22 -1.42 10.23
C VAL A 62 10.24 -1.94 11.23
N GLN A 63 11.03 -1.04 11.82
CA GLN A 63 11.93 -1.36 12.92
C GLN A 63 11.10 -1.85 14.12
N GLN A 64 11.36 -3.07 14.56
CA GLN A 64 10.68 -3.69 15.73
C GLN A 64 11.06 -3.00 17.03
#